data_AF-A0A377FA82-F1
#
_entry.id   AF-A0A377FA82-F1
#
_cell.length_a   1.000
_cell.length_b   1.000
_cell.length_c   1.000
_cell.angle_alpha   90.00
_cell.angle_beta   90.00
_cell.angle_gamma   90.00
#
_symmetry.space_group_name_H-M   'P 1'
#
loop_
_entity.id
_entity.type
_entity.pdbx_description
1 polymer ?
#
loop_
_entity_poly.entity_id
_entity_poly.type
_entity_poly.pdbx_seq_one_letter_code
_entity_poly.pdbx_strand_id
1 'polypeptide(L)'
;MTGALIQMGAVPSGMTVQGDKTSGTATLYNAWGGAVTVAPASTSGFNNGFTVTYDKVPQDACIQIATRISKTGLTNGITLNSTAHSDGKVTTEEASTPMQGR
;
A
#
# COMPACT_ATOMS: atom_id res chain seq x y z
N MET A 1 -11.09 -4.90 -4.05
CA MET A 1 -10.59 -4.88 -5.44
C MET A 1 -9.37 -5.78 -5.66
N THR A 2 -8.67 -6.22 -4.61
CA THR A 2 -7.48 -7.08 -4.71
C THR A 2 -7.67 -8.34 -5.58
N GLY A 3 -8.76 -9.08 -5.40
CA GLY A 3 -9.02 -10.29 -6.19
C GLY A 3 -9.16 -10.04 -7.69
N ALA A 4 -9.71 -8.89 -8.10
CA ALA A 4 -9.79 -8.50 -9.50
C ALA A 4 -8.40 -8.20 -10.10
N LEU A 5 -7.52 -7.52 -9.35
CA LEU A 5 -6.13 -7.29 -9.78
C LEU A 5 -5.35 -8.60 -9.96
N ILE A 6 -5.61 -9.58 -9.10
CA ILE A 6 -5.05 -10.93 -9.20
C ILE A 6 -5.53 -11.62 -10.48
N GLN A 7 -6.84 -11.58 -10.76
CA GLN A 7 -7.41 -12.16 -11.99
C GLN A 7 -6.82 -11.54 -13.26
N MET A 8 -6.55 -10.24 -13.24
CA MET A 8 -5.95 -9.51 -14.35
C MET A 8 -4.45 -9.78 -14.54
N GLY A 9 -3.80 -10.49 -13.61
CA GLY A 9 -2.35 -10.69 -13.64
C GLY A 9 -1.53 -9.41 -13.42
N ALA A 10 -2.14 -8.36 -12.87
CA ALA A 10 -1.51 -7.05 -12.66
C ALA A 10 -0.70 -6.95 -11.34
N VAL A 11 -0.43 -8.10 -10.72
CA VAL A 11 0.25 -8.18 -9.42
C VAL A 11 1.77 -8.32 -9.62
N PRO A 12 2.60 -7.54 -8.91
CA PRO A 12 4.05 -7.69 -8.96
C PRO A 12 4.52 -9.10 -8.61
N SER A 13 5.53 -9.60 -9.33
CA SER A 13 6.05 -10.97 -9.17
C SER A 13 6.64 -11.28 -7.80
N GLY A 14 7.05 -10.27 -7.03
CA GLY A 14 7.57 -10.41 -5.67
C GLY A 14 6.50 -10.60 -4.59
N MET A 15 5.22 -10.70 -4.96
CA MET A 15 4.12 -10.89 -4.03
C MET A 15 3.56 -12.32 -4.08
N THR A 16 2.99 -12.76 -2.96
CA THR A 16 2.37 -14.07 -2.83
C THR A 16 0.86 -13.95 -3.00
N VAL A 17 0.31 -14.71 -3.96
CA VAL A 17 -1.14 -14.88 -4.10
C VAL A 17 -1.56 -16.15 -3.39
N GLN A 18 -2.57 -16.03 -2.52
CA GLN A 18 -3.13 -17.16 -1.78
C GLN A 18 -4.62 -17.31 -2.11
N GLY A 19 -5.03 -18.57 -2.32
CA GLY A 19 -6.37 -18.93 -2.76
C GLY A 19 -6.48 -19.13 -4.28
N ASP A 20 -7.71 -19.39 -4.75
CA ASP A 20 -7.99 -19.56 -6.17
C ASP A 20 -8.00 -18.21 -6.89
N LYS A 21 -7.04 -18.01 -7.80
CA LYS A 21 -6.89 -16.79 -8.60
C LYS A 21 -8.13 -16.45 -9.42
N THR A 22 -8.94 -17.43 -9.77
CA THR A 22 -10.13 -17.25 -10.62
C THR A 22 -11.39 -16.89 -9.84
N SER A 23 -11.40 -17.09 -8.52
CA SER A 23 -12.57 -16.86 -7.65
C SER A 23 -12.95 -15.39 -7.43
N GLY A 24 -12.02 -14.46 -7.69
CA GLY A 24 -12.20 -13.04 -7.35
C GLY A 24 -12.06 -12.72 -5.85
N THR A 25 -11.81 -13.73 -5.01
CA THR A 25 -11.63 -13.59 -3.55
C THR A 25 -10.21 -13.96 -3.10
N ALA A 26 -9.30 -14.23 -4.02
CA ALA A 26 -7.89 -14.47 -3.69
C ALA A 26 -7.29 -13.28 -2.94
N THR A 27 -6.42 -13.60 -1.98
CA THR A 27 -5.71 -12.64 -1.14
C THR A 27 -4.28 -12.44 -1.64
N LEU A 28 -3.75 -11.25 -1.39
CA LEU A 28 -2.40 -10.86 -1.79
C LEU A 28 -1.55 -10.57 -0.56
N TYR A 29 -0.29 -11.01 -0.59
CA TYR A 29 0.66 -10.80 0.50
C TYR A 29 1.97 -10.22 -0.03
N ASN A 30 2.57 -9.32 0.73
CA ASN A 30 3.89 -8.76 0.46
C ASN A 30 5.01 -9.74 0.84
N ALA A 31 6.26 -9.34 0.56
CA ALA A 31 7.45 -10.15 0.83
C ALA A 31 7.67 -10.50 2.32
N TRP A 32 6.98 -9.82 3.23
CA TRP A 32 7.07 -10.00 4.69
C TRP A 32 5.87 -10.75 5.29
N GLY A 33 4.99 -11.30 4.44
CA GLY A 33 3.82 -12.05 4.90
C GLY A 33 2.69 -11.17 5.47
N GLY A 34 2.73 -9.87 5.22
CA GLY A 34 1.61 -8.97 5.48
C GLY A 34 0.65 -8.89 4.30
N ALA A 35 -0.63 -8.71 4.57
CA ALA A 35 -1.63 -8.59 3.52
C ALA A 35 -1.41 -7.30 2.70
N VAL A 36 -1.70 -7.39 1.41
CA VAL A 36 -1.80 -6.23 0.51
C VAL A 36 -3.26 -6.09 0.10
N THR A 37 -3.88 -4.99 0.48
CA THR A 37 -5.30 -4.75 0.21
C THR A 37 -5.49 -3.55 -0.70
N VAL A 38 -6.43 -3.67 -1.63
CA VAL A 38 -6.84 -2.58 -2.54
C VAL A 38 -8.31 -2.29 -2.32
N ALA A 39 -8.58 -1.09 -1.84
CA ALA A 39 -9.89 -0.60 -1.43
C ALA A 39 -10.25 0.70 -2.16
N PRO A 40 -11.54 0.97 -2.41
CA PRO A 40 -11.95 2.16 -3.12
C PRO A 40 -11.72 3.38 -2.24
N ALA A 41 -11.31 4.48 -2.86
CA ALA A 41 -11.10 5.74 -2.19
C ALA A 41 -11.84 6.85 -2.95
N SER A 42 -12.52 7.71 -2.20
CA SER A 42 -13.09 8.93 -2.76
C SER A 42 -11.99 9.98 -2.90
N THR A 43 -11.75 10.46 -4.10
CA THR A 43 -10.88 11.62 -4.35
C THR A 43 -11.75 12.75 -4.87
N SER A 44 -11.76 13.88 -4.17
CA SER A 44 -12.54 15.08 -4.55
C SER A 44 -14.04 14.82 -4.79
N GLY A 45 -14.64 13.94 -3.99
CA GLY A 45 -16.08 13.61 -4.09
C GLY A 45 -16.44 12.58 -5.15
N PHE A 46 -15.47 12.08 -5.92
CA PHE A 46 -15.67 10.99 -6.89
C PHE A 46 -14.96 9.71 -6.44
N ASN A 47 -15.64 8.57 -6.54
CA ASN A 47 -15.14 7.24 -6.15
C ASN A 47 -14.25 6.61 -7.23
N ASN A 48 -13.35 7.39 -7.82
CA ASN A 48 -12.43 6.93 -8.86
C ASN A 48 -11.03 6.59 -8.32
N GLY A 49 -10.77 6.92 -7.04
CA GLY A 49 -9.51 6.62 -6.39
C GLY A 49 -9.49 5.21 -5.79
N PHE A 50 -8.29 4.77 -5.41
CA PHE A 50 -8.09 3.56 -4.63
C PHE A 50 -6.96 3.79 -3.63
N THR A 51 -7.00 3.07 -2.51
CA THR A 51 -5.85 2.92 -1.62
C THR A 51 -5.21 1.56 -1.84
N VAL A 52 -3.90 1.50 -1.65
CA VAL A 52 -3.15 0.25 -1.55
C VAL A 52 -2.49 0.22 -0.18
N THR A 53 -2.89 -0.74 0.65
CA THR A 53 -2.38 -0.89 2.02
C THR A 53 -1.45 -2.10 2.09
N TYR A 54 -0.27 -1.92 2.67
CA TYR A 54 0.70 -2.98 2.94
C TYR A 54 0.83 -3.17 4.45
N ASP A 55 0.45 -4.35 4.95
CA ASP A 55 0.60 -4.67 6.37
C ASP A 55 1.97 -5.27 6.68
N LYS A 56 2.38 -5.26 7.96
CA LYS A 56 3.59 -5.94 8.48
C LYS A 56 4.88 -5.63 7.71
N VAL A 57 5.01 -4.41 7.18
CA VAL A 57 6.25 -3.96 6.55
C VAL A 57 7.25 -3.60 7.66
N PRO A 58 8.47 -4.18 7.67
CA PRO A 58 9.52 -3.79 8.62
C PRO A 58 9.83 -2.29 8.54
N GLN A 59 10.25 -1.70 9.67
CA GLN A 59 10.43 -0.25 9.80
C GLN A 59 11.38 0.34 8.74
N ASP A 60 12.53 -0.28 8.52
CA ASP A 60 13.53 0.16 7.54
C ASP A 60 12.98 0.14 6.11
N ALA A 61 12.28 -0.93 5.74
CA ALA A 61 11.63 -1.08 4.46
C ALA A 61 10.49 -0.05 4.30
N CYS A 62 9.71 0.20 5.35
CA CYS A 62 8.62 1.17 5.33
C CYS A 62 9.14 2.59 5.04
N ILE A 63 10.21 3.01 5.73
CA ILE A 63 10.86 4.31 5.50
C ILE A 63 11.36 4.42 4.04
N GLN A 64 12.02 3.38 3.53
CA GLN A 64 12.49 3.36 2.15
C GLN A 64 11.34 3.45 1.13
N ILE A 65 10.25 2.72 1.36
CA ILE A 65 9.08 2.73 0.47
C ILE A 65 8.42 4.11 0.50
N ALA A 66 8.12 4.63 1.68
CA ALA A 66 7.40 5.90 1.86
C ALA A 66 8.15 7.07 1.21
N THR A 67 9.46 7.17 1.47
CA THR A 67 10.31 8.24 0.91
C THR A 67 10.48 8.11 -0.60
N ARG A 68 10.59 6.89 -1.14
CA ARG A 68 10.66 6.67 -2.59
C ARG A 68 9.35 7.02 -3.28
N ILE A 69 8.21 6.55 -2.75
CA ILE A 69 6.88 6.87 -3.29
C ILE A 69 6.65 8.38 -3.26
N SER A 70 6.97 9.02 -2.14
CA SER A 70 6.86 10.48 -2.01
C SER A 70 7.64 11.22 -3.11
N LYS A 71 8.85 10.78 -3.43
CA LYS A 71 9.67 11.38 -4.50
C LYS A 71 9.11 11.17 -5.90
N THR A 72 8.30 10.13 -6.14
CA THR A 72 7.70 9.91 -7.45
C THR A 72 6.59 10.92 -7.79
N GLY A 73 5.93 11.50 -6.77
CA GLY A 73 4.78 12.37 -6.96
C GLY A 73 3.53 11.66 -7.52
N LEU A 74 3.50 10.33 -7.55
CA LEU A 74 2.41 9.54 -8.16
C LEU A 74 1.18 9.37 -7.26
N THR A 75 1.28 9.72 -5.98
CA THR A 75 0.22 9.51 -4.99
C THR A 75 -0.34 10.83 -4.48
N ASN A 76 -1.66 10.91 -4.32
CA ASN A 76 -2.36 12.06 -3.72
C ASN A 76 -2.31 12.08 -2.18
N GLY A 77 -1.74 11.04 -1.56
CA GLY A 77 -1.58 10.97 -0.11
C GLY A 77 -0.84 9.71 0.29
N ILE A 78 -0.14 9.77 1.42
CA ILE A 78 0.57 8.62 2.01
C ILE A 78 0.11 8.51 3.47
N THR A 79 -0.25 7.32 3.91
CA THR A 79 -0.58 7.08 5.33
C THR A 79 0.42 6.08 5.89
N LEU A 80 1.09 6.48 6.96
CA LEU A 80 2.06 5.68 7.69
C LEU A 80 1.47 5.32 9.04
N ASN A 81 1.05 4.07 9.21
CA ASN A 81 0.24 3.62 10.34
C ASN A 81 -1.01 4.52 10.50
N SER A 82 -1.05 5.35 11.55
CA SER A 82 -2.16 6.26 11.83
C SER A 82 -1.87 7.71 11.43
N THR A 83 -0.72 8.00 10.82
CA THR A 83 -0.31 9.35 10.42
C THR A 83 -0.55 9.55 8.92
N ALA A 84 -1.46 10.47 8.58
CA ALA A 84 -1.80 10.80 7.21
C ALA A 84 -1.02 12.02 6.69
N HIS A 85 -0.36 11.84 5.55
CA HIS A 85 0.31 12.87 4.75
C HIS A 85 -0.51 13.11 3.49
N SER A 86 -1.53 13.96 3.61
CA SER A 86 -2.49 14.27 2.52
C SER A 86 -1.89 15.09 1.39
N ASP A 87 -0.66 15.59 1.55
CA ASP A 87 0.11 16.25 0.50
C ASP A 87 0.97 15.27 -0.32
N GLY A 88 0.93 13.97 0.02
CA GLY A 88 1.74 12.93 -0.61
C GLY A 88 3.23 13.07 -0.33
N LYS A 89 3.62 13.90 0.64
CA LYS A 89 5.02 14.17 0.96
C LYS A 89 5.41 13.52 2.28
N VAL A 90 6.51 12.79 2.23
CA VAL A 90 7.10 12.11 3.38
C VAL A 90 8.62 12.20 3.28
N THR A 91 9.23 12.89 4.23
CA THR A 91 10.67 12.89 4.48
C THR A 91 11.10 11.65 5.29
N THR A 92 12.41 11.39 5.35
CA THR A 92 12.95 10.26 6.14
C THR A 92 12.64 10.45 7.62
N GLU A 93 12.75 11.68 8.10
CA GLU A 93 12.50 12.11 9.46
C GLU A 93 11.02 11.92 9.82
N GLU A 94 10.12 12.35 8.95
CA GLU A 94 8.66 12.17 9.11
C GLU A 94 8.26 10.70 9.07
N ALA A 95 8.90 9.87 8.24
CA ALA A 95 8.63 8.43 8.22
C ALA A 95 9.13 7.71 9.47
N SER A 96 10.21 8.19 10.08
CA SER A 96 10.83 7.55 11.24
C SER A 96 9.97 7.66 12.51
N THR A 97 9.23 8.76 12.68
CA THR A 97 8.46 9.06 13.90
C THR A 97 7.25 8.13 14.11
N PRO A 98 6.31 7.97 13.15
CA PRO A 98 5.16 7.07 13.29
C PRO A 98 5.53 5.58 13.27
N MET A 99 6.80 5.26 12.97
CA MET A 99 7.31 3.89 12.93
C MET A 99 8.13 3.52 14.18
N GLN A 100 8.51 4.50 15.00
CA GLN A 100 9.19 4.27 16.29
C GLN A 100 8.16 3.89 17.36
N GLY A 101 7.89 2.59 17.52
CA GLY A 101 7.05 2.14 18.64
C GLY A 101 6.43 0.76 18.59
N ARG A 102 6.72 -0.08 17.59
CA ARG A 102 6.26 -1.48 17.55
C ARG A 102 7.31 -2.40 16.96
#